data_AF-A0A1I5DVB2-F1
#
_entry.id   AF-A0A1I5DVB2-F1
#
_cell.length_a   1.000
_cell.length_b   1.000
_cell.length_c   1.000
_cell.angle_alpha   90.00
_cell.angle_beta   90.00
_cell.angle_gamma   90.00
#
_symmetry.space_group_name_H-M   'P 1'
#
loop_
_entity.id
_entity.type
_entity.pdbx_description
1 polymer ?
#
loop_
_entity_poly.entity_id
_entity_poly.type
_entity_poly.pdbx_seq_one_letter_code
_entity_poly.pdbx_strand_id
1 'polypeptide(L)'
;MGNMSTYNKKSISWGSIILMFFLFFPIGIFMLVKKMTTEKLNYANNGKSLQRLGWVLFSIGCIYIFTGSSLDFQGEDERNAVEALIFLIILFNGSGLLCIFKGKKYVKLARKFNRYSAIVNANIDHSIDNIAAEYPVDYETACKDLQLMLDIGYFPDSYLDLSGRELITPQKWQQPVKVMFYESTPQTVQPNPVQPNPVQPRIVKCPNCGATNTLKPNAPNECEYCGSPI
;
A
#
# COMPACT_ATOMS: atom_id res chain seq x y z
N MET A 1 -26.76 18.76 -11.99
CA MET A 1 -25.31 19.04 -12.05
C MET A 1 -24.88 19.63 -10.71
N GLY A 2 -24.50 18.77 -9.77
CA GLY A 2 -23.99 19.20 -8.46
C GLY A 2 -22.49 19.36 -8.55
N ASN A 3 -22.00 20.57 -8.31
CA ASN A 3 -20.56 20.84 -8.16
C ASN A 3 -20.04 20.01 -6.97
N MET A 4 -19.40 18.88 -7.26
CA MET A 4 -18.58 18.15 -6.29
C MET A 4 -17.35 19.02 -6.02
N SER A 5 -17.50 20.01 -5.14
CA SER A 5 -16.38 20.78 -4.61
C SER A 5 -15.43 19.76 -4.00
N THR A 6 -14.29 19.55 -4.65
CA THR A 6 -13.19 18.78 -4.09
C THR A 6 -12.75 19.53 -2.84
N TYR A 7 -13.29 19.13 -1.68
CA TYR A 7 -12.88 19.64 -0.39
C TYR A 7 -11.43 19.20 -0.19
N ASN A 8 -10.50 20.04 -0.66
CA ASN A 8 -9.08 19.81 -0.61
C ASN A 8 -8.63 20.04 0.83
N LYS A 9 -8.88 19.03 1.67
CA LYS A 9 -8.53 19.04 3.07
C LYS A 9 -7.00 19.18 3.12
N LYS A 10 -6.52 20.36 3.53
CA LYS A 10 -5.10 20.72 3.56
C LYS A 10 -4.30 19.55 4.15
N SER A 11 -3.40 18.99 3.35
CA SER A 11 -2.59 17.86 3.79
C SER A 11 -1.68 18.31 4.93
N ILE A 12 -1.46 17.42 5.90
CA ILE A 12 -0.57 17.72 7.03
C ILE A 12 0.84 17.97 6.48
N SER A 13 1.50 19.03 6.95
CA SER A 13 2.85 19.38 6.51
C SER A 13 3.89 18.43 7.12
N TRP A 14 4.92 18.09 6.35
CA TRP A 14 6.03 17.26 6.82
C TRP A 14 6.78 17.92 7.98
N GLY A 15 6.99 19.24 7.93
CA GLY A 15 7.62 19.99 9.01
C GLY A 15 6.86 19.87 10.34
N SER A 16 5.52 19.93 10.31
CA SER A 16 4.72 19.75 11.54
C SER A 16 4.82 18.33 12.09
N ILE A 17 4.91 17.32 11.23
CA ILE A 17 5.09 15.93 11.66
C ILE A 17 6.46 15.75 12.31
N ILE A 18 7.53 16.24 11.67
CA ILE A 18 8.89 16.16 12.19
C ILE A 18 9.00 16.89 13.53
N LEU A 19 8.46 18.10 13.63
CA LEU A 19 8.43 18.87 14.88
C LEU A 19 7.73 18.09 16.00
N MET A 20 6.56 17.51 15.71
CA MET A 20 5.83 16.72 16.70
C MET A 20 6.52 15.41 17.05
N PHE A 21 7.31 14.82 16.16
CA PHE A 21 8.12 13.64 16.52
C PHE A 21 9.14 13.93 17.62
N PHE A 22 9.74 15.12 17.62
CA PHE A 22 10.71 15.53 18.65
C PHE A 22 10.02 16.04 19.92
N LEU A 23 8.97 16.86 19.80
CA LEU A 23 8.29 17.45 20.95
C LEU A 23 7.34 16.48 21.65
N PHE A 24 6.65 15.65 20.89
CA PHE A 24 5.65 14.72 21.40
C PHE A 24 5.50 13.52 20.45
N PHE A 25 6.44 12.58 20.56
CA PHE A 25 6.54 11.41 19.68
C PHE A 25 5.21 10.72 19.34
N PRO A 26 4.28 10.46 20.29
CA PRO A 26 2.99 9.84 19.96
C PRO A 26 2.14 10.66 18.96
N ILE A 27 2.13 11.99 19.07
CA ILE A 27 1.41 12.88 18.14
C ILE A 27 2.11 12.86 16.79
N GLY A 28 3.44 12.85 16.76
CA GLY A 28 4.22 12.68 15.53
C GLY A 28 3.80 11.44 14.74
N ILE A 29 3.73 10.28 15.41
CA ILE A 29 3.24 9.01 14.83
C ILE A 29 1.80 9.15 14.33
N PHE A 30 0.89 9.67 15.17
CA PHE A 30 -0.51 9.82 14.80
C PHE A 30 -0.69 10.71 13.55
N MET A 31 0.02 11.84 13.50
CA MET A 31 -0.04 12.76 12.37
C MET A 31 0.56 12.14 11.10
N LEU A 32 1.65 11.39 11.23
CA LEU A 32 2.23 10.66 10.11
C LEU A 32 1.25 9.61 9.55
N VAL A 33 0.68 8.77 10.42
CA VAL A 33 -0.34 7.79 10.01
C VAL A 33 -1.49 8.52 9.31
N LYS A 34 -2.06 9.56 9.94
CA LYS A 34 -3.17 10.33 9.36
C LYS A 34 -2.82 10.91 7.99
N LYS A 35 -1.64 11.49 7.81
CA LYS A 35 -1.17 12.01 6.52
C LYS A 35 -1.12 10.89 5.47
N MET A 36 -0.41 9.81 5.80
CA MET A 36 -0.21 8.65 4.92
C MET A 36 -1.53 7.99 4.49
N THR A 37 -2.54 8.00 5.37
CA THR A 37 -3.88 7.48 5.08
C THR A 37 -4.82 8.46 4.40
N THR A 38 -4.48 9.75 4.38
CA THR A 38 -5.28 10.78 3.69
C THR A 38 -4.87 10.91 2.23
N GLU A 39 -3.61 10.61 1.90
CA GLU A 39 -3.09 10.60 0.53
C GLU A 39 -3.53 9.33 -0.20
N LYS A 40 -4.81 9.30 -0.57
CA LYS A 40 -5.52 8.06 -0.92
C LYS A 40 -5.00 7.34 -2.17
N LEU A 41 -4.46 8.08 -3.14
CA LEU A 41 -3.88 7.52 -4.37
C LEU A 41 -2.52 6.85 -4.15
N ASN A 42 -1.89 7.09 -2.99
CA ASN A 42 -0.57 6.54 -2.64
C ASN A 42 -0.64 5.41 -1.61
N TYR A 43 -1.80 4.78 -1.39
CA TYR A 43 -1.98 3.75 -0.35
C TYR A 43 -0.96 2.61 -0.37
N ALA A 44 -0.52 2.15 -1.54
CA ALA A 44 0.50 1.09 -1.63
C ALA A 44 1.85 1.56 -1.05
N ASN A 45 2.36 2.69 -1.52
CA ASN A 45 3.66 3.22 -1.13
C ASN A 45 3.65 3.70 0.32
N ASN A 46 2.59 4.42 0.71
CA ASN A 46 2.38 4.91 2.07
C ASN A 46 2.23 3.75 3.06
N GLY A 47 1.48 2.70 2.68
CA GLY A 47 1.33 1.50 3.48
C GLY A 47 2.64 0.72 3.67
N LYS A 48 3.47 0.60 2.63
CA LYS A 48 4.81 -0.01 2.73
C LYS A 48 5.78 0.84 3.55
N SER A 49 5.75 2.16 3.38
CA SER A 49 6.55 3.11 4.17
C SER A 49 6.19 2.99 5.66
N LEU A 50 4.90 2.92 5.97
CA LEU A 50 4.43 2.76 7.34
C LEU A 50 4.83 1.41 7.96
N GLN A 51 4.83 0.32 7.18
CA GLN A 51 5.35 -0.98 7.62
C GLN A 51 6.85 -0.94 7.91
N ARG A 52 7.66 -0.32 7.02
CA ARG A 52 9.11 -0.17 7.25
C ARG A 52 9.40 0.61 8.53
N LEU A 53 8.76 1.77 8.69
CA LEU A 53 8.88 2.55 9.93
C LEU A 53 8.44 1.75 11.15
N GLY A 54 7.31 1.04 11.04
CA GLY A 54 6.78 0.25 12.15
C GLY A 54 7.73 -0.86 12.60
N TRP A 55 8.39 -1.55 11.67
CA TRP A 55 9.42 -2.53 12.00
C TRP A 55 10.65 -1.90 12.65
N VAL A 56 11.11 -0.73 12.17
CA VAL A 56 12.21 0.01 12.81
C VAL A 56 11.87 0.36 14.26
N LEU A 57 10.68 0.91 14.51
CA LEU A 57 10.24 1.27 15.86
C LEU A 57 10.07 0.05 16.77
N PHE A 58 9.49 -1.04 16.25
CA PHE A 58 9.35 -2.28 16.99
C PHE A 58 10.72 -2.87 17.36
N SER A 59 11.67 -2.89 16.44
CA SER A 59 13.04 -3.35 16.72
C SER A 59 13.74 -2.52 17.81
N ILE A 60 13.57 -1.18 17.80
CA ILE A 60 14.07 -0.31 18.89
C ILE A 60 13.42 -0.71 20.23
N GLY A 61 12.11 -0.96 20.23
CA GLY A 61 11.40 -1.46 21.38
C GLY A 61 11.93 -2.79 21.91
N CYS A 62 12.27 -3.74 21.03
CA CYS A 62 12.89 -5.01 21.40
C CYS A 62 14.30 -4.83 22.01
N ILE A 63 15.07 -3.86 21.53
CA ILE A 63 16.38 -3.52 22.11
C ILE A 63 16.21 -3.02 23.56
N TYR A 64 15.19 -2.22 23.86
CA TYR A 64 14.90 -1.82 25.25
C TYR A 64 14.55 -3.01 26.15
N ILE A 65 13.80 -3.99 25.65
CA ILE A 65 13.52 -5.22 26.41
C ILE A 65 14.83 -5.97 26.72
N PHE A 66 15.68 -6.15 25.71
CA PHE A 66 16.95 -6.89 25.86
C PHE A 66 17.91 -6.18 26.82
N THR A 67 18.12 -4.88 26.63
CA THR A 67 19.00 -4.07 27.49
C THR A 67 18.48 -4.00 28.91
N GLY A 68 17.17 -3.78 29.11
CA GLY A 68 16.54 -3.76 30.41
C GLY A 68 16.67 -5.06 31.19
N SER A 69 16.68 -6.21 30.50
CA SER A 69 16.90 -7.52 31.14
C SER A 69 18.35 -7.78 31.57
N SER A 70 19.31 -6.99 31.07
CA SER A 70 20.73 -7.14 31.36
C SER A 70 21.27 -6.11 32.37
N LEU A 71 20.45 -5.12 32.74
CA LEU A 71 20.80 -4.04 33.65
C LEU A 71 20.45 -4.44 35.09
N ASP A 72 21.45 -4.46 35.96
CA ASP A 72 21.26 -4.61 37.41
C ASP A 72 21.06 -3.21 38.00
N PHE A 73 19.82 -2.87 38.33
CA PHE A 73 19.47 -1.57 38.90
C PHE A 73 19.56 -1.67 40.43
N GLN A 74 20.51 -0.96 41.06
CA GLN A 74 20.65 -0.92 42.51
C GLN A 74 20.29 0.47 43.06
N GLY A 75 19.47 0.54 44.12
CA GLY A 75 19.16 1.76 44.86
C GLY A 75 17.79 2.40 44.57
N GLU A 76 17.53 3.60 45.12
CA GLU A 76 16.23 4.30 44.98
C GLU A 76 15.90 4.71 43.53
N ASP A 77 16.90 4.74 42.64
CA ASP A 77 16.77 5.02 41.21
C ASP A 77 16.18 3.85 40.41
N GLU A 78 16.08 2.65 40.99
CA GLU A 78 15.59 1.44 40.33
C GLU A 78 14.13 1.56 39.85
N ARG A 79 13.23 2.01 40.72
CA ARG A 79 11.80 2.11 40.37
C ARG A 79 11.56 3.07 39.22
N ASN A 80 12.18 4.26 39.27
CA ASN A 80 12.04 5.28 38.24
C ASN A 80 12.61 4.80 36.90
N ALA A 81 13.74 4.06 36.92
CA ALA A 81 14.35 3.50 35.73
C ALA A 81 13.48 2.40 35.09
N VAL A 82 12.91 1.50 35.90
CA VAL A 82 12.02 0.43 35.43
C VAL A 82 10.74 1.03 34.83
N GLU A 83 10.14 2.04 35.48
CA GLU A 83 8.96 2.73 34.96
C GLU A 83 9.24 3.42 33.62
N ALA A 84 10.36 4.14 33.52
CA ALA A 84 10.78 4.78 32.27
C ALA A 84 11.02 3.74 31.16
N LEU A 85 11.64 2.61 31.48
CA LEU A 85 11.88 1.54 30.52
C LEU A 85 10.57 0.93 30.01
N ILE A 86 9.63 0.61 30.90
CA ILE A 86 8.31 0.10 30.52
C ILE A 86 7.59 1.10 29.62
N PHE A 87 7.64 2.39 29.98
CA PHE A 87 7.05 3.45 29.17
C PHE A 87 7.66 3.49 27.76
N LEU A 88 8.99 3.44 27.61
CA LEU A 88 9.67 3.41 26.32
C LEU A 88 9.31 2.16 25.51
N ILE A 89 9.25 0.99 26.14
CA ILE A 89 8.85 -0.26 25.48
C ILE A 89 7.44 -0.13 24.90
N ILE A 90 6.48 0.37 25.67
CA ILE A 90 5.10 0.58 25.22
C ILE A 90 5.07 1.63 24.11
N LEU A 91 5.81 2.73 24.27
CA LEU A 91 5.85 3.83 23.32
C LEU A 91 6.36 3.37 21.94
N PHE A 92 7.48 2.65 21.89
CA PHE A 92 8.10 2.19 20.65
C PHE A 92 7.39 0.97 20.06
N ASN A 93 7.13 -0.09 20.84
CA ASN A 93 6.45 -1.28 20.33
C ASN A 93 4.99 -1.00 19.97
N GLY A 94 4.27 -0.23 20.79
CA GLY A 94 2.89 0.15 20.51
C GLY A 94 2.77 0.98 19.23
N SER A 95 3.63 1.99 19.07
CA SER A 95 3.68 2.79 17.84
C SER A 95 4.12 1.97 16.63
N GLY A 96 5.10 1.07 16.81
CA GLY A 96 5.58 0.16 15.78
C GLY A 96 4.48 -0.77 15.26
N LEU A 97 3.78 -1.44 16.17
CA LEU A 97 2.65 -2.32 15.85
C LEU A 97 1.50 -1.57 15.17
N LEU A 98 1.14 -0.38 15.67
CA LEU A 98 0.14 0.48 15.03
C LEU A 98 0.50 0.76 13.56
N CYS A 99 1.75 1.17 13.31
CA CYS A 99 2.26 1.45 11.97
C CYS A 99 2.23 0.19 11.07
N ILE A 100 2.66 -0.97 11.58
CA ILE A 100 2.64 -2.24 10.85
C ILE A 100 1.20 -2.62 10.47
N PHE A 101 0.26 -2.61 11.43
CA PHE A 101 -1.12 -3.04 11.19
C PHE A 101 -1.85 -2.11 10.21
N LYS A 102 -1.74 -0.80 10.41
CA LYS A 102 -2.30 0.17 9.47
C LYS A 102 -1.66 -0.02 8.10
N GLY A 103 -0.33 -0.10 8.02
CA GLY A 103 0.39 -0.25 6.76
C GLY A 103 -0.03 -1.50 5.98
N LYS A 104 -0.17 -2.66 6.66
CA LYS A 104 -0.68 -3.90 6.05
C LYS A 104 -2.10 -3.73 5.49
N LYS A 105 -2.99 -3.08 6.23
CA LYS A 105 -4.36 -2.80 5.79
C LYS A 105 -4.38 -1.97 4.50
N TYR A 106 -3.58 -0.91 4.42
CA TYR A 106 -3.55 -0.04 3.24
C TYR A 106 -2.86 -0.69 2.03
N VAL A 107 -1.83 -1.51 2.22
CA VAL A 107 -1.25 -2.30 1.12
C VAL A 107 -2.25 -3.30 0.56
N LYS A 108 -3.02 -3.98 1.43
CA LYS A 108 -4.08 -4.90 1.00
C LYS A 108 -5.17 -4.16 0.21
N LEU A 109 -5.59 -2.99 0.71
CA LEU A 109 -6.59 -2.15 0.05
C LEU A 109 -6.11 -1.65 -1.32
N ALA A 110 -4.86 -1.17 -1.42
CA ALA A 110 -4.29 -0.72 -2.69
C ALA A 110 -4.20 -1.86 -3.71
N ARG A 111 -3.80 -3.06 -3.28
CA ARG A 111 -3.78 -4.25 -4.16
C ARG A 111 -5.17 -4.58 -4.71
N LYS A 112 -6.20 -4.49 -3.87
CA LYS A 112 -7.59 -4.66 -4.28
C LYS A 112 -7.98 -3.66 -5.37
N PHE A 113 -7.73 -2.37 -5.14
CA PHE A 113 -8.05 -1.33 -6.13
C PHE A 113 -7.28 -1.48 -7.43
N ASN A 114 -6.00 -1.82 -7.37
CA ASN A 114 -5.20 -2.04 -8.59
C ASN A 114 -5.78 -3.17 -9.46
N ARG A 115 -6.30 -4.24 -8.84
CA ARG A 115 -6.96 -5.33 -9.57
C ARG A 115 -8.28 -4.89 -10.18
N TYR A 116 -9.12 -4.18 -9.43
CA TYR A 116 -10.34 -3.61 -9.99
C TYR A 116 -10.06 -2.64 -11.15
N SER A 117 -9.08 -1.75 -11.02
CA SER A 117 -8.72 -0.85 -12.11
C SER A 117 -8.26 -1.61 -13.35
N ALA A 118 -7.48 -2.69 -13.20
CA ALA A 118 -7.06 -3.52 -14.34
C ALA A 118 -8.25 -4.19 -15.04
N ILE A 119 -9.19 -4.74 -14.26
CA ILE A 119 -10.43 -5.37 -14.75
C ILE A 119 -11.31 -4.34 -15.48
N VAL A 120 -11.52 -3.17 -14.88
CA VAL A 120 -12.33 -2.10 -15.49
C VAL A 120 -11.73 -1.67 -16.84
N ASN A 121 -10.40 -1.54 -16.93
CA ASN A 121 -9.74 -1.16 -18.18
C ASN A 121 -9.77 -2.25 -19.26
N ALA A 122 -9.89 -3.53 -18.86
CA ALA A 122 -9.97 -4.66 -19.76
C ALA A 122 -11.40 -4.89 -20.28
N ASN A 123 -12.42 -4.56 -19.49
CA ASN A 123 -13.82 -4.68 -19.87
C ASN A 123 -14.23 -3.52 -20.79
N ILE A 124 -14.71 -3.85 -21.99
CA ILE A 124 -15.08 -2.84 -23.00
C ILE A 124 -16.45 -2.20 -22.70
N ASP A 125 -17.35 -2.96 -22.10
CA ASP A 125 -18.72 -2.59 -21.79
C ASP A 125 -18.89 -1.97 -20.39
N HIS A 126 -17.86 -2.05 -19.54
CA HIS A 126 -17.89 -1.62 -18.14
C HIS A 126 -19.10 -2.15 -17.33
N SER A 127 -19.62 -3.33 -17.70
CA SER A 127 -20.68 -4.01 -16.96
C SER A 127 -20.19 -4.41 -15.57
N ILE A 128 -20.95 -4.04 -14.54
CA ILE A 128 -20.64 -4.37 -13.15
C ILE A 128 -20.73 -5.89 -12.94
N ASP A 129 -21.62 -6.59 -13.65
CA ASP A 129 -21.70 -8.06 -13.60
C ASP A 129 -20.42 -8.72 -14.10
N ASN A 130 -19.87 -8.23 -15.22
CA ASN A 130 -18.62 -8.76 -15.78
C ASN A 130 -17.43 -8.44 -14.85
N ILE A 131 -17.37 -7.22 -14.32
CA ILE A 131 -16.36 -6.83 -13.33
C ILE A 131 -16.45 -7.71 -12.08
N ALA A 132 -17.66 -7.98 -11.59
CA ALA A 132 -17.91 -8.82 -10.42
C ALA A 132 -17.47 -10.28 -10.68
N ALA A 133 -17.79 -10.83 -11.85
CA ALA A 133 -17.38 -12.17 -12.26
C ALA A 133 -15.85 -12.29 -12.42
N GLU A 134 -15.18 -11.25 -12.92
CA GLU A 134 -13.73 -11.25 -13.10
C GLU A 134 -12.94 -11.01 -11.80
N TYR A 135 -13.50 -10.26 -10.83
CA TYR A 135 -12.96 -10.09 -9.48
C TYR A 135 -13.42 -11.17 -8.46
N PRO A 136 -13.95 -12.29 -8.94
CA PRO A 136 -14.95 -13.17 -8.30
C PRO A 136 -15.62 -12.67 -7.01
N VAL A 137 -16.54 -11.70 -7.13
CA VAL A 137 -17.43 -11.25 -6.05
C VAL A 137 -18.87 -11.17 -6.57
N ASP A 138 -19.84 -11.03 -5.66
CA ASP A 138 -21.22 -10.73 -6.04
C ASP A 138 -21.37 -9.27 -6.52
N TYR A 139 -22.48 -9.00 -7.22
CA TYR A 139 -22.80 -7.68 -7.76
C TYR A 139 -22.83 -6.57 -6.70
N GLU A 140 -23.38 -6.83 -5.50
CA GLU A 140 -23.46 -5.82 -4.45
C GLU A 140 -22.08 -5.48 -3.89
N THR A 141 -21.22 -6.49 -3.72
CA THR A 141 -19.84 -6.30 -3.29
C THR A 141 -19.04 -5.53 -4.34
N ALA A 142 -19.21 -5.82 -5.63
CA ALA A 142 -18.61 -5.04 -6.70
C ALA A 142 -19.08 -3.58 -6.67
N CYS A 143 -20.39 -3.33 -6.51
CA CYS A 143 -20.93 -1.97 -6.36
C CYS A 143 -20.29 -1.23 -5.18
N LYS A 144 -20.21 -1.86 -4.00
CA LYS A 144 -19.60 -1.26 -2.80
C LYS A 144 -18.12 -0.92 -3.01
N ASP A 145 -17.39 -1.80 -3.68
CA ASP A 145 -15.97 -1.63 -3.96
C ASP A 145 -15.70 -0.53 -4.99
N LEU A 146 -16.47 -0.52 -6.08
CA LEU A 146 -16.38 0.51 -7.11
C LEU A 146 -16.79 1.88 -6.58
N GLN A 147 -17.85 1.95 -5.76
CA GLN A 147 -18.24 3.20 -5.09
C GLN A 147 -17.11 3.72 -4.19
N LEU A 148 -16.48 2.83 -3.41
CA LEU A 148 -15.34 3.22 -2.59
C LEU A 148 -14.17 3.73 -3.46
N MET A 149 -13.92 3.13 -4.62
CA MET A 149 -12.90 3.62 -5.57
C MET A 149 -13.24 5.00 -6.14
N LEU A 150 -14.52 5.27 -6.45
CA LEU A 150 -15.02 6.58 -6.87
C LEU A 150 -14.83 7.64 -5.78
N ASP A 151 -15.20 7.34 -4.54
CA ASP A 151 -15.04 8.24 -3.37
C ASP A 151 -13.58 8.56 -3.06
N ILE A 152 -12.67 7.70 -3.54
CA ILE A 152 -11.22 7.86 -3.42
C ILE A 152 -10.64 8.64 -4.60
N GLY A 153 -11.32 8.67 -5.74
CA GLY A 153 -10.90 9.35 -6.97
C GLY A 153 -10.11 8.47 -7.93
N TYR A 154 -10.27 7.14 -7.88
CA TYR A 154 -9.62 6.23 -8.83
C TYR A 154 -10.17 6.40 -10.25
N PHE A 155 -11.47 6.67 -10.39
CA PHE A 155 -12.12 6.90 -11.69
C PHE A 155 -12.70 8.32 -11.70
N PRO A 156 -11.92 9.33 -12.12
CA PRO A 156 -12.39 10.71 -12.17
C PRO A 156 -13.55 10.84 -13.17
N ASP A 157 -14.54 11.64 -12.80
CA ASP A 157 -15.72 11.94 -13.61
C ASP A 157 -16.58 10.71 -13.99
N SER A 158 -16.39 9.61 -13.27
CA SER A 158 -17.17 8.38 -13.42
C SER A 158 -18.26 8.26 -12.35
N TYR A 159 -19.28 7.45 -12.64
CA TYR A 159 -20.34 7.12 -11.67
C TYR A 159 -20.93 5.73 -11.94
N LEU A 160 -21.60 5.16 -10.94
CA LEU A 160 -22.33 3.90 -11.08
C LEU A 160 -23.76 4.17 -11.57
N ASP A 161 -24.13 3.58 -12.70
CA ASP A 161 -25.52 3.45 -13.10
C ASP A 161 -26.07 2.10 -12.61
N LEU A 162 -26.81 2.13 -11.50
CA LEU A 162 -27.39 0.93 -10.91
C LEU A 162 -28.58 0.39 -11.70
N SER A 163 -29.23 1.22 -12.53
CA SER A 163 -30.32 0.80 -13.41
C SER A 163 -29.77 0.07 -14.64
N GLY A 164 -28.71 0.62 -15.23
CA GLY A 164 -27.95 -0.01 -16.32
C GLY A 164 -27.02 -1.14 -15.86
N ARG A 165 -26.70 -1.22 -14.56
CA ARG A 165 -25.70 -2.14 -13.98
C ARG A 165 -24.30 -1.94 -14.56
N GLU A 166 -23.93 -0.69 -14.81
CA GLU A 166 -22.71 -0.30 -15.51
C GLU A 166 -21.94 0.80 -14.76
N LEU A 167 -20.61 0.80 -14.92
CA LEU A 167 -19.76 1.91 -14.53
C LEU A 167 -19.61 2.85 -15.72
N ILE A 168 -20.24 4.03 -15.64
CA ILE A 168 -20.14 5.04 -16.69
C ILE A 168 -18.82 5.80 -16.51
N THR A 169 -17.97 5.77 -17.52
CA THR A 169 -16.69 6.47 -17.53
C THR A 169 -16.55 7.32 -18.80
N PRO A 170 -16.15 8.60 -18.70
CA PRO A 170 -16.07 9.49 -19.87
C PRO A 170 -14.84 9.24 -20.75
N GLN A 171 -13.89 8.40 -20.33
CA GLN A 171 -12.64 8.16 -21.05
C GLN A 171 -12.15 6.74 -20.79
N LYS A 172 -11.54 6.09 -21.81
CA LYS A 172 -10.71 4.90 -21.59
C LYS A 172 -9.62 5.27 -20.60
N TRP A 173 -9.76 4.80 -19.37
CA TRP A 173 -8.83 5.13 -18.31
C TRP A 173 -7.48 4.51 -18.66
N GLN A 174 -6.52 5.37 -18.98
CA GLN A 174 -5.12 5.07 -18.90
C GLN A 174 -4.60 5.96 -17.78
N GLN A 175 -4.61 5.50 -16.54
CA GLN A 175 -3.61 6.06 -15.65
C GLN A 175 -2.40 5.16 -15.60
N PRO A 176 -1.20 5.74 -15.78
CA PRO A 176 -0.05 5.25 -15.06
C PRO A 176 -0.25 5.74 -13.61
N VAL A 177 -1.15 5.11 -12.85
CA VAL A 177 -0.83 5.04 -11.42
C VAL A 177 0.42 4.19 -11.44
N LYS A 178 1.58 4.85 -11.34
CA LYS A 178 2.82 4.21 -10.94
C LYS A 178 2.53 3.59 -9.57
N VAL A 179 1.92 2.42 -9.57
CA VAL A 179 2.15 1.40 -8.58
C VAL A 179 3.60 1.02 -8.83
N MET A 180 4.53 1.87 -8.38
CA MET A 180 5.92 1.46 -8.27
C MET A 180 5.93 0.38 -7.19
N PHE A 181 5.69 -0.85 -7.62
CA PHE A 181 6.55 -1.93 -7.18
C PHE A 181 7.96 -1.44 -7.50
N TYR A 182 8.66 -0.94 -6.48
CA TYR A 182 10.10 -0.77 -6.59
C TYR A 182 10.63 -2.19 -6.78
N GLU A 183 10.83 -2.60 -8.02
CA GLU A 183 11.96 -3.48 -8.29
C GLU A 183 13.17 -2.56 -8.19
N SER A 184 13.91 -2.71 -7.08
CA SER A 184 15.24 -2.13 -6.97
C SER A 184 16.15 -2.90 -7.91
N THR A 185 16.18 -2.52 -9.18
CA THR A 185 17.27 -2.88 -10.08
C THR A 185 18.40 -1.89 -9.83
N PRO A 186 19.59 -2.32 -9.38
CA PRO A 186 20.76 -1.46 -9.37
C PRO A 186 21.05 -1.00 -10.81
N GLN A 187 21.12 0.31 -11.03
CA GLN A 187 21.58 0.85 -12.30
C GLN A 187 23.08 0.60 -12.41
N THR A 188 23.47 -0.49 -13.08
CA THR A 188 24.80 -0.60 -13.67
C THR A 188 24.76 0.13 -15.02
N VAL A 189 25.62 1.13 -15.14
CA VAL A 189 25.95 1.82 -16.39
C VAL A 189 26.40 0.76 -17.40
N GLN A 190 25.64 0.58 -18.49
CA GLN A 190 26.03 -0.29 -19.61
C GLN A 190 26.86 0.49 -20.63
N PRO A 191 28.04 -0.01 -21.02
CA PRO A 191 28.56 0.12 -22.37
C PRO A 191 27.94 -0.95 -23.29
N ASN A 192 27.67 -0.56 -24.54
CA ASN A 192 27.02 -1.34 -25.61
C ASN A 192 27.97 -2.42 -26.23
N PRO A 193 27.56 -3.26 -27.20
CA PRO A 193 26.97 -4.59 -27.02
C PRO A 193 27.77 -5.73 -27.70
N VAL A 194 27.59 -6.98 -27.25
CA VAL A 194 27.85 -8.20 -28.05
C VAL A 194 26.67 -9.18 -27.85
N GLN A 195 26.01 -9.55 -28.95
CA GLN A 195 24.85 -10.45 -28.98
C GLN A 195 25.22 -11.92 -28.79
N PRO A 196 24.38 -12.70 -28.10
CA PRO A 196 23.96 -14.00 -28.66
C PRO A 196 22.45 -14.32 -28.48
N ASN A 197 21.87 -14.84 -29.57
CA ASN A 197 20.63 -15.62 -29.79
C ASN A 197 19.34 -15.45 -28.93
N PRO A 198 18.15 -15.25 -29.56
CA PRO A 198 16.88 -15.08 -28.84
C PRO A 198 16.23 -16.41 -28.46
N VAL A 199 16.15 -16.69 -27.16
CA VAL A 199 15.24 -17.71 -26.60
C VAL A 199 13.85 -17.08 -26.46
N GLN A 200 12.83 -17.71 -27.04
CA GLN A 200 11.49 -17.11 -27.16
C GLN A 200 10.75 -17.05 -25.82
N PRO A 201 10.00 -15.97 -25.55
CA PRO A 201 9.18 -15.85 -24.34
C PRO A 201 7.99 -16.82 -24.38
N ARG A 202 7.65 -17.43 -23.23
CA ARG A 202 6.47 -18.30 -23.06
C ARG A 202 5.38 -17.62 -22.23
N ILE A 203 4.13 -17.76 -22.66
CA ILE A 203 2.97 -17.18 -21.97
C ILE A 203 2.33 -18.24 -21.06
N VAL A 204 2.13 -17.92 -19.78
CA VAL A 204 1.59 -18.84 -18.76
C VAL A 204 0.53 -18.15 -17.90
N LYS A 205 -0.48 -18.90 -17.43
CA LYS A 205 -1.47 -18.39 -16.47
C LYS A 205 -1.03 -18.67 -15.04
N CYS A 206 -1.15 -17.66 -14.17
CA CYS A 206 -0.81 -17.78 -12.76
C CYS A 206 -1.87 -18.61 -12.03
N PRO A 207 -1.48 -19.68 -11.30
CA PRO A 207 -2.43 -20.54 -10.58
C PRO A 207 -3.07 -19.85 -9.38
N ASN A 208 -2.44 -18.83 -8.81
CA ASN A 208 -2.92 -18.14 -7.62
C ASN A 208 -3.90 -16.99 -7.96
N CYS A 209 -3.67 -16.27 -9.06
CA CYS A 209 -4.42 -15.06 -9.36
C CYS A 209 -5.11 -15.04 -10.73
N GLY A 210 -4.88 -16.06 -11.57
CA GLY A 210 -5.45 -16.19 -12.91
C GLY A 210 -4.78 -15.33 -13.98
N ALA A 211 -3.87 -14.42 -13.61
CA ALA A 211 -3.25 -13.50 -14.55
C ALA A 211 -2.35 -14.19 -15.57
N THR A 212 -2.38 -13.69 -16.81
CA THR A 212 -1.49 -14.14 -17.88
C THR A 212 -0.15 -13.42 -17.77
N ASN A 213 0.95 -14.18 -17.62
CA ASN A 213 2.31 -13.66 -17.47
C ASN A 213 3.17 -14.11 -18.65
N THR A 214 4.08 -13.25 -19.09
CA THR A 214 5.04 -13.55 -20.15
C THR A 214 6.40 -13.79 -19.51
N LEU A 215 6.81 -15.07 -19.42
CA LEU A 215 8.09 -15.41 -18.81
C LEU A 215 9.23 -15.11 -19.78
N LYS A 216 10.14 -14.23 -19.36
CA LYS A 216 11.42 -13.99 -20.03
C LYS A 216 12.41 -15.08 -19.62
N PRO A 217 13.21 -15.62 -20.54
CA PRO A 217 14.27 -16.56 -20.20
C PRO A 217 15.22 -15.95 -19.15
N ASN A 218 15.53 -16.69 -18.09
CA ASN A 218 16.39 -16.29 -16.97
C ASN A 218 15.84 -15.23 -15.98
N ALA A 219 14.55 -14.92 -16.01
CA ALA A 219 13.90 -14.14 -14.93
C ALA A 219 13.28 -15.10 -13.88
N PRO A 220 13.19 -14.69 -12.59
CA PRO A 220 12.45 -15.46 -11.61
C PRO A 220 11.00 -15.62 -12.07
N ASN A 221 10.47 -16.84 -12.00
CA ASN A 221 9.09 -17.11 -12.36
C ASN A 221 8.16 -16.62 -11.24
N GLU A 222 7.97 -15.31 -11.12
CA GLU A 222 6.98 -14.73 -10.21
C GLU A 222 5.90 -14.03 -11.01
N CYS A 223 4.67 -14.08 -10.50
CA CYS A 223 3.57 -13.38 -11.12
C CYS A 223 3.72 -11.87 -10.97
N GLU A 224 3.71 -11.14 -12.08
CA GLU A 224 3.79 -9.66 -12.10
C GLU A 224 2.62 -9.00 -11.37
N TYR A 225 1.50 -9.72 -11.20
CA TYR A 225 0.27 -9.20 -10.63
C TYR A 225 0.11 -9.50 -9.14
N CYS A 226 0.53 -10.70 -8.69
CA CYS A 226 0.31 -11.13 -7.30
C CYS A 226 1.59 -11.53 -6.54
N GLY A 227 2.73 -11.62 -7.23
CA GLY A 227 4.01 -12.02 -6.64
C GLY A 227 4.08 -13.49 -6.20
N SER A 228 3.17 -14.34 -6.67
CA SER A 228 3.27 -15.79 -6.41
C SER A 228 4.23 -16.44 -7.38
N PRO A 229 4.95 -17.50 -6.98
CA PRO A 229 5.76 -18.29 -7.90
C PRO A 229 4.91 -18.94 -9.01
N ILE A 230 5.50 -19.10 -10.20
CA ILE A 230 4.91 -19.68 -11.43
C ILE A 230 5.79 -20.81 -11.99
#